data_AF-A0A8H5X292-F1
#
_entry.id   AF-A0A8H5X292-F1
#
_cell.length_a   1.000
_cell.length_b   1.000
_cell.length_c   1.000
_cell.angle_alpha   90.00
_cell.angle_beta   90.00
_cell.angle_gamma   90.00
#
_symmetry.space_group_name_H-M   'P 1'
#
loop_
_entity.id
_entity.type
_entity.pdbx_description
1 polymer ?
#
loop_
_entity_poly.entity_id
_entity_poly.type
_entity_poly.pdbx_seq_one_letter_code
_entity_poly.pdbx_strand_id
1 'polypeptide(L)'
;MSTTTSTQGLTATGVPKMPLLITILRGAALLLSLGVLIAAAYHLSLLGAWAQYYGGSGPAGFLIFDAIFTFLVLGSMLAAEFFAPHLYMRPLFLGALVLAAIFWLSAWAWAASWASEIYRVYDRSGLGRANGFDAWGASLAAGAGLGAGVWVLIIVIIVFFVRACMADPHGSSFSPRPQNDVEAGQPKPEGPTYA
;
A
#
# COMPACT_ATOMS: atom_id res chain seq x y z
N MET A 1 2.37 1.47 -37.83
CA MET A 1 1.83 0.44 -36.93
C MET A 1 1.58 1.13 -35.60
N SER A 2 0.32 1.50 -35.31
CA SER A 2 -0.03 2.26 -34.10
C SER A 2 -0.32 1.26 -32.98
N THR A 3 0.59 1.15 -32.01
CA THR A 3 0.40 0.34 -30.81
C THR A 3 -0.64 1.04 -29.94
N THR A 4 -1.92 0.68 -30.09
CA THR A 4 -2.94 1.08 -29.13
C THR A 4 -2.70 0.29 -27.85
N THR A 5 -1.97 0.88 -26.90
CA THR A 5 -1.80 0.34 -25.55
C THR A 5 -3.18 0.21 -24.93
N SER A 6 -3.72 -1.01 -24.87
CA SER A 6 -5.07 -1.25 -24.37
C SER A 6 -5.12 -0.95 -22.87
N THR A 7 -5.76 0.15 -22.50
CA THR A 7 -6.01 0.55 -21.11
C THR A 7 -7.02 -0.37 -20.40
N GLN A 8 -7.62 -1.33 -21.13
CA GLN A 8 -8.64 -2.26 -20.62
C GLN A 8 -8.18 -3.04 -19.38
N GLY A 9 -6.89 -3.36 -19.26
CA GLY A 9 -6.36 -4.10 -18.12
C GLY A 9 -6.40 -3.36 -16.78
N LEU A 10 -6.44 -2.02 -16.79
CA LEU A 10 -6.54 -1.18 -15.59
C LEU A 10 -7.97 -1.11 -15.05
N THR A 11 -8.96 -1.25 -15.95
CA THR A 11 -10.39 -1.23 -15.61
C THR A 11 -10.98 -2.63 -15.39
N ALA A 12 -10.20 -3.68 -15.65
CA ALA A 12 -10.60 -5.06 -15.45
C ALA A 12 -10.77 -5.42 -13.96
N THR A 13 -11.53 -6.48 -13.69
CA THR A 13 -11.67 -7.08 -12.36
C THR A 13 -10.79 -8.33 -12.25
N GLY A 14 -10.47 -8.69 -11.01
CA GLY A 14 -9.65 -9.87 -10.71
C GLY A 14 -8.19 -9.55 -10.46
N VAL A 15 -7.54 -10.46 -9.75
CA VAL A 15 -6.15 -10.32 -9.30
C VAL A 15 -5.21 -10.45 -10.50
N PRO A 16 -4.38 -9.44 -10.80
CA PRO A 16 -3.32 -9.57 -11.80
C PRO A 16 -2.29 -10.61 -11.35
N LYS A 17 -1.74 -11.40 -12.27
CA LYS A 17 -0.62 -12.31 -11.96
C LYS A 17 0.61 -11.50 -11.52
N MET A 18 0.94 -11.52 -10.23
CA MET A 18 2.09 -10.83 -9.67
C MET A 18 3.16 -11.81 -9.20
N PRO A 19 4.46 -11.49 -9.37
CA PRO A 19 5.52 -12.30 -8.80
C PRO A 19 5.54 -12.17 -7.28
N LEU A 20 5.97 -13.23 -6.59
CA LEU A 20 6.03 -13.32 -5.12
C LEU A 20 6.80 -12.17 -4.47
N LEU A 21 7.77 -11.59 -5.19
CA LEU A 21 8.50 -10.40 -4.75
C LEU A 21 7.57 -9.23 -4.39
N ILE A 22 6.48 -9.02 -5.12
CA ILE A 22 5.54 -7.92 -4.84
C ILE A 22 4.80 -8.16 -3.52
N THR A 23 4.44 -9.41 -3.24
CA THR A 23 3.84 -9.80 -1.96
C THR A 23 4.80 -9.54 -0.80
N ILE A 24 6.10 -9.83 -0.98
CA ILE A 24 7.14 -9.50 0.01
C ILE A 24 7.24 -7.98 0.20
N LEU A 25 7.26 -7.18 -0.88
CA LEU A 25 7.33 -5.72 -0.79
C LEU A 25 6.12 -5.12 -0.07
N ARG A 26 4.91 -5.65 -0.30
CA ARG A 26 3.72 -5.26 0.47
C ARG A 26 3.87 -5.59 1.95
N GLY A 27 4.37 -6.78 2.28
CA GLY A 27 4.68 -7.17 3.66
C GLY A 27 5.70 -6.25 4.31
N ALA A 28 6.78 -5.89 3.60
CA ALA A 28 7.78 -4.95 4.07
C ALA A 28 7.19 -3.54 4.30
N ALA A 29 6.33 -3.06 3.40
CA ALA A 29 5.65 -1.79 3.57
C ALA A 29 4.75 -1.80 4.82
N LEU A 30 3.99 -2.88 5.05
CA LEU A 30 3.19 -3.05 6.27
C LEU A 30 4.06 -3.04 7.54
N LEU A 31 5.18 -3.76 7.55
CA LEU A 31 6.09 -3.78 8.70
C LEU A 31 6.71 -2.40 8.97
N LEU A 32 7.14 -1.69 7.93
CA LEU A 32 7.63 -0.32 8.08
C LEU A 32 6.54 0.64 8.55
N SER A 33 5.31 0.53 8.03
CA SER A 33 4.16 1.31 8.51
C SER A 33 3.84 1.03 9.98
N LEU A 34 4.01 -0.20 10.45
CA LEU A 34 3.91 -0.51 11.88
C LEU A 34 5.00 0.20 12.69
N GLY A 35 6.24 0.23 12.18
CA GLY A 35 7.32 1.00 12.80
C GLY A 35 7.01 2.50 12.88
N VAL A 36 6.45 3.07 11.82
CA VAL A 36 5.98 4.47 11.80
C VAL A 36 4.86 4.69 12.83
N LEU A 37 3.89 3.79 12.89
CA LEU A 37 2.77 3.86 13.84
C LEU A 37 3.28 3.87 15.29
N ILE A 38 4.22 2.99 15.62
CA ILE A 38 4.85 2.92 16.94
C ILE A 38 5.60 4.22 17.25
N ALA A 39 6.42 4.71 16.31
CA ALA A 39 7.19 5.93 16.50
C ALA A 39 6.29 7.15 16.70
N ALA A 40 5.22 7.28 15.91
CA ALA A 40 4.27 8.38 16.00
C ALA A 40 3.39 8.29 17.27
N ALA A 41 2.93 7.10 17.64
CA ALA A 41 2.19 6.91 18.90
C ALA A 41 3.08 7.19 20.12
N TYR A 42 4.34 6.78 20.08
CA TYR A 42 5.31 7.08 21.15
C TYR A 42 5.59 8.58 21.23
N HIS A 43 5.78 9.25 20.08
CA HIS A 43 5.89 10.72 20.03
C HIS A 43 4.69 11.38 20.71
N LEU A 44 3.47 10.93 20.40
CA LEU A 44 2.24 11.40 21.07
C LEU A 44 2.17 11.06 22.56
N SER A 45 2.70 9.93 23.00
CA SER A 45 2.72 9.57 24.43
C SER A 45 3.66 10.44 25.26
N LEU A 46 4.69 11.02 24.63
CA LEU A 46 5.61 11.96 25.26
C LEU A 46 5.01 13.36 25.41
N LEU A 47 3.87 13.65 24.77
CA LEU A 47 3.12 14.88 24.96
C LEU A 47 2.42 14.84 26.35
N GLY A 48 3.03 15.47 27.35
CA GLY A 48 2.33 15.90 28.57
C GLY A 48 1.39 17.11 28.32
N ALA A 49 0.82 17.69 29.38
CA ALA A 49 -0.15 18.80 29.34
C ALA A 49 0.32 20.04 28.54
N TRP A 50 1.63 20.24 28.37
CA TRP A 50 2.21 21.40 27.67
C TRP A 50 1.96 21.45 26.16
N ALA A 51 1.69 20.31 25.52
CA ALA A 51 1.57 20.24 24.06
C ALA A 51 0.15 20.46 23.53
N GLN A 52 -0.88 20.36 24.37
CA GLN A 52 -2.23 20.79 24.02
C GLN A 52 -2.29 22.29 23.69
N TYR A 53 -1.36 23.08 24.23
CA TYR A 53 -1.31 24.54 24.02
C TYR A 53 -0.69 24.95 22.67
N TYR A 54 0.09 24.09 22.02
CA TYR A 54 0.89 24.45 20.83
C TYR A 54 0.53 23.77 19.50
N GLY A 55 -0.46 22.85 19.44
CA GLY A 55 -0.96 22.41 18.12
C GLY A 55 -1.45 20.97 17.93
N GLY A 56 -2.06 20.33 18.92
CA GLY A 56 -2.72 19.03 18.73
C GLY A 56 -1.78 17.88 18.34
N SER A 57 -2.27 16.89 17.60
CA SER A 57 -1.49 15.69 17.21
C SER A 57 -0.44 15.93 16.11
N GLY A 58 -0.50 17.08 15.42
CA GLY A 58 0.49 17.52 14.45
C GLY A 58 0.87 16.48 13.36
N PRO A 59 2.12 16.49 12.87
CA PRO A 59 2.59 15.53 11.86
C PRO A 59 2.57 14.08 12.33
N ALA A 60 2.69 13.82 13.64
CA ALA A 60 2.58 12.47 14.19
C ALA A 60 1.17 11.90 14.00
N GLY A 61 0.12 12.71 14.15
CA GLY A 61 -1.25 12.28 13.86
C GLY A 61 -1.45 11.91 12.40
N PHE A 62 -0.83 12.64 11.47
CA PHE A 62 -0.92 12.32 10.05
C PHE A 62 -0.14 11.03 9.69
N LEU A 63 1.03 10.80 10.30
CA LEU A 63 1.75 9.53 10.17
C LEU A 63 0.94 8.32 10.69
N ILE A 64 0.19 8.49 11.78
CA ILE A 64 -0.71 7.45 12.30
C ILE A 64 -1.82 7.14 11.30
N PHE A 65 -2.47 8.19 10.77
CA PHE A 65 -3.48 8.06 9.74
C PHE A 65 -2.95 7.30 8.52
N ASP A 66 -1.76 7.66 8.03
CA ASP A 66 -1.13 7.01 6.87
C ASP A 66 -0.76 5.55 7.13
N ALA A 67 -0.26 5.23 8.32
CA ALA A 67 0.03 3.85 8.69
C ALA A 67 -1.24 2.99 8.69
N ILE A 68 -2.34 3.49 9.29
CA ILE A 68 -3.64 2.81 9.30
C ILE A 68 -4.20 2.70 7.89
N PHE A 69 -4.16 3.77 7.10
CA PHE A 69 -4.61 3.76 5.71
C PHE A 69 -3.84 2.73 4.89
N THR A 70 -2.53 2.61 5.10
CA THR A 70 -1.69 1.59 4.44
C THR A 70 -2.09 0.17 4.84
N PHE A 71 -2.38 -0.07 6.12
CA PHE A 71 -2.92 -1.36 6.58
C PHE A 71 -4.23 -1.70 5.90
N LEU A 72 -5.14 -0.72 5.76
CA LEU A 72 -6.40 -0.92 5.07
C LEU A 72 -6.18 -1.21 3.58
N VAL A 73 -5.38 -0.43 2.88
CA VAL A 73 -5.16 -0.60 1.44
C VAL A 73 -4.39 -1.88 1.14
N LEU A 74 -3.18 -2.05 1.68
CA LEU A 74 -2.36 -3.22 1.36
C LEU A 74 -2.90 -4.49 2.02
N GLY A 75 -3.46 -4.40 3.23
CA GLY A 75 -4.10 -5.52 3.91
C GLY A 75 -5.34 -5.99 3.17
N SER A 76 -6.19 -5.08 2.69
CA SER A 76 -7.36 -5.46 1.88
C SER A 76 -6.96 -6.00 0.50
N MET A 77 -5.89 -5.49 -0.13
CA MET A 77 -5.35 -6.08 -1.36
C MET A 77 -4.93 -7.54 -1.15
N LEU A 78 -4.16 -7.81 -0.08
CA LEU A 78 -3.75 -9.17 0.26
C LEU A 78 -4.94 -10.06 0.62
N ALA A 79 -5.88 -9.55 1.44
CA ALA A 79 -7.07 -10.30 1.80
C ALA A 79 -7.96 -10.62 0.58
N ALA A 80 -8.16 -9.66 -0.32
CA ALA A 80 -8.91 -9.88 -1.55
C ALA A 80 -8.20 -10.87 -2.48
N GLU A 81 -6.87 -10.87 -2.50
CA GLU A 81 -6.08 -11.82 -3.29
C GLU A 81 -6.24 -13.27 -2.82
N PHE A 82 -6.30 -13.51 -1.50
CA PHE A 82 -6.42 -14.87 -0.96
C PHE A 82 -7.86 -15.36 -0.76
N PHE A 83 -8.78 -14.49 -0.35
CA PHE A 83 -10.12 -14.89 0.10
C PHE A 83 -11.24 -14.53 -0.87
N ALA A 84 -11.12 -13.44 -1.62
CA ALA A 84 -12.19 -12.96 -2.50
C ALA A 84 -11.68 -12.31 -3.81
N PRO A 85 -11.06 -13.10 -4.72
CA PRO A 85 -10.49 -12.57 -5.97
C PRO A 85 -11.54 -11.89 -6.86
N HIS A 86 -12.81 -12.26 -6.72
CA HIS A 86 -13.95 -11.70 -7.47
C HIS A 86 -14.29 -10.25 -7.05
N LEU A 87 -13.94 -9.83 -5.83
CA LEU A 87 -14.11 -8.44 -5.37
C LEU A 87 -12.91 -7.55 -5.71
N TYR A 88 -11.90 -8.09 -6.40
CA TYR A 88 -10.67 -7.37 -6.69
C TYR A 88 -10.86 -6.34 -7.82
N MET A 89 -11.29 -5.13 -7.44
CA MET A 89 -11.46 -4.01 -8.37
C MET A 89 -10.12 -3.28 -8.56
N ARG A 90 -9.45 -3.55 -9.70
CA ARG A 90 -8.14 -2.95 -10.04
C ARG A 90 -8.12 -1.41 -9.98
N PRO A 91 -9.12 -0.66 -10.52
CA PRO A 91 -9.06 0.80 -10.48
C PRO A 91 -9.24 1.38 -9.07
N LEU A 92 -10.01 0.71 -8.21
CA LEU A 92 -10.19 1.11 -6.81
C LEU A 92 -8.87 1.01 -6.05
N PHE A 93 -8.18 -0.13 -6.18
CA PHE A 93 -6.89 -0.31 -5.54
C PHE A 93 -5.80 0.58 -6.12
N LEU A 94 -5.80 0.83 -7.43
CA LEU A 94 -4.89 1.80 -8.04
C LEU A 94 -5.11 3.19 -7.46
N GLY A 95 -6.35 3.66 -7.39
CA GLY A 95 -6.69 4.95 -6.81
C GLY A 95 -6.26 5.05 -5.35
N ALA A 96 -6.50 3.99 -4.55
CA ALA A 96 -6.09 3.93 -3.16
C ALA A 96 -4.56 3.95 -3.00
N LEU A 97 -3.80 3.26 -3.87
CA LEU A 97 -2.34 3.30 -3.86
C LEU A 97 -1.79 4.68 -4.23
N VAL A 98 -2.37 5.33 -5.26
CA VAL A 98 -1.97 6.70 -5.64
C VAL A 98 -2.24 7.68 -4.50
N LEU A 99 -3.38 7.55 -3.84
CA LEU A 99 -3.72 8.37 -2.68
C LEU A 99 -2.73 8.11 -1.52
N ALA A 100 -2.40 6.85 -1.25
CA ALA A 100 -1.38 6.49 -0.26
C ALA A 100 -0.03 7.12 -0.60
N ALA A 101 0.38 7.15 -1.88
CA ALA A 101 1.64 7.77 -2.28
C ALA A 101 1.66 9.29 -2.01
N ILE A 102 0.55 9.99 -2.26
CA ILE A 102 0.42 11.43 -2.01
C ILE A 102 0.45 11.71 -0.51
N PHE A 103 -0.28 10.93 0.27
CA PHE A 103 -0.32 11.08 1.72
C PHE A 103 1.05 10.84 2.34
N TRP A 104 1.68 9.70 2.02
CA TRP A 104 3.00 9.39 2.55
C TRP A 104 4.03 10.46 2.21
N LEU A 105 4.05 10.94 0.96
CA LEU A 105 4.95 12.03 0.54
C LEU A 105 4.79 13.26 1.43
N SER A 106 3.54 13.63 1.70
CA SER A 106 3.20 14.79 2.51
C SER A 106 3.53 14.54 4.00
N ALA A 107 3.23 13.34 4.52
CA ALA A 107 3.39 12.99 5.92
C ALA A 107 4.86 12.93 6.34
N TRP A 108 5.70 12.21 5.59
CA TRP A 108 7.11 12.09 5.96
C TRP A 108 7.85 13.42 5.79
N ALA A 109 7.53 14.20 4.74
CA ALA A 109 8.15 15.51 4.52
C ALA A 109 7.76 16.51 5.62
N TRP A 110 6.48 16.53 6.00
CA TRP A 110 6.02 17.37 7.10
C TRP A 110 6.66 16.96 8.43
N ALA A 111 6.69 15.66 8.75
CA ALA A 111 7.36 15.14 9.94
C ALA A 111 8.87 15.47 9.96
N ALA A 112 9.57 15.36 8.81
CA ALA A 112 10.99 15.69 8.71
C ALA A 112 11.26 17.18 8.96
N SER A 113 10.45 18.07 8.39
CA SER A 113 10.58 19.52 8.64
C SER A 113 10.38 19.88 10.10
N TRP A 114 9.39 19.27 10.75
CA TRP A 114 9.14 19.47 12.18
C TRP A 114 10.25 18.88 13.05
N ALA A 115 10.75 17.69 12.75
CA ALA A 115 11.86 17.09 13.47
C ALA A 115 13.10 18.01 13.43
N SER A 116 13.41 18.60 12.26
CA SER A 116 14.50 19.57 12.10
C SER A 116 14.29 20.84 12.94
N GLU A 117 13.07 21.39 12.93
CA GLU A 117 12.74 22.60 13.69
C GLU A 117 12.88 22.37 15.20
N ILE A 118 12.41 21.21 15.68
CA ILE A 118 12.54 20.78 17.07
C ILE A 118 14.02 20.84 17.50
N TYR A 119 14.92 20.23 16.73
CA TYR A 119 16.37 20.29 17.03
C TYR A 119 16.95 21.71 16.94
N ARG A 120 16.52 22.51 15.95
CA ARG A 120 17.01 23.89 15.78
C ARG A 120 16.66 24.80 16.96
N VAL A 121 15.44 24.66 17.50
CA VAL A 121 15.00 25.44 18.66
C VAL A 121 15.80 25.04 19.91
N TYR A 122 16.14 23.76 20.07
CA TYR A 122 16.97 23.29 21.18
C TYR A 122 18.38 23.87 21.16
N ASP A 123 19.06 23.81 20.02
CA ASP A 123 20.43 24.35 19.90
C ASP A 123 20.47 25.86 20.19
N ARG A 124 19.43 26.62 19.83
CA ARG A 124 19.34 28.07 20.08
C ARG A 124 18.98 28.44 21.51
N SER A 125 18.18 27.64 22.20
CA SER A 125 17.64 27.98 23.52
C SER A 125 18.60 27.69 24.66
N GLY A 126 19.73 27.01 24.41
CA GLY A 126 20.71 26.64 25.44
C GLY A 126 20.15 25.70 26.51
N LEU A 127 18.92 25.22 26.33
CA LEU A 127 18.31 24.15 27.09
C LEU A 127 19.05 22.88 26.70
N GLY A 128 20.11 22.55 27.45
CA GLY A 128 20.86 21.32 27.25
C GLY A 128 19.90 20.14 27.11
N ARG A 129 20.25 19.20 26.22
CA ARG A 129 19.49 17.99 25.89
C ARG A 129 18.92 17.30 27.13
N ALA A 130 17.69 17.63 27.50
CA ALA A 130 16.97 16.91 28.54
C ALA A 130 16.38 15.65 27.90
N ASN A 131 16.62 14.49 28.51
CA ASN A 131 16.33 13.16 27.94
C ASN A 131 14.91 13.00 27.35
N GLY A 132 13.90 13.66 27.92
CA GLY A 132 12.52 13.60 27.42
C GLY A 132 12.29 14.34 26.09
N PHE A 133 13.01 15.43 25.84
CA PHE A 133 12.87 16.24 24.62
C PHE A 133 13.66 15.68 23.45
N ASP A 134 14.82 15.07 23.70
CA ASP A 134 15.56 14.32 22.69
C ASP A 134 14.74 13.12 22.18
N ALA A 135 14.09 12.38 23.09
CA ALA A 135 13.19 11.28 22.71
C ALA A 135 12.00 11.77 21.87
N TRP A 136 11.48 12.97 22.17
CA TRP A 136 10.40 13.59 21.42
C TRP A 136 10.79 13.96 19.98
N GLY A 137 11.95 14.60 19.79
CA GLY A 137 12.48 14.89 18.44
C GLY A 137 12.90 13.63 17.68
N ALA A 138 13.55 12.68 18.36
CA ALA A 138 14.07 11.45 17.76
C ALA A 138 12.94 10.52 17.27
N SER A 139 11.84 10.41 18.03
CA SER A 139 10.69 9.62 17.62
C SER A 139 10.03 10.15 16.35
N LEU A 140 9.89 11.48 16.21
CA LEU A 140 9.35 12.08 14.99
C LEU A 140 10.31 11.92 13.79
N ALA A 141 11.61 12.08 14.02
CA ALA A 141 12.64 11.85 13.00
C ALA A 141 12.64 10.38 12.52
N ALA A 142 12.52 9.43 13.44
CA ALA A 142 12.40 8.00 13.12
C ALA A 142 11.13 7.72 12.30
N GLY A 143 9.98 8.29 12.70
CA GLY A 143 8.74 8.20 11.94
C GLY A 143 8.85 8.76 10.52
N ALA A 144 9.53 9.90 10.36
CA ALA A 144 9.80 10.49 9.04
C ALA A 144 10.72 9.61 8.18
N GLY A 145 11.81 9.09 8.75
CA GLY A 145 12.76 8.23 8.03
C GLY A 145 12.13 6.91 7.57
N LEU A 146 11.39 6.24 8.47
CA LEU A 146 10.66 5.03 8.13
C LEU A 146 9.54 5.33 7.11
N GLY A 147 8.84 6.45 7.26
CA GLY A 147 7.78 6.89 6.35
C GLY A 147 8.28 7.17 4.93
N ALA A 148 9.48 7.75 4.79
CA ALA A 148 10.13 7.89 3.48
C ALA A 148 10.41 6.52 2.84
N GLY A 149 10.81 5.52 3.65
CA GLY A 149 10.96 4.14 3.19
C GLY A 149 9.65 3.53 2.71
N VAL A 150 8.55 3.71 3.48
CA VAL A 150 7.21 3.26 3.07
C VAL A 150 6.80 3.93 1.75
N TRP A 151 7.01 5.24 1.63
CA TRP A 151 6.68 5.99 0.41
C TRP A 151 7.35 5.39 -0.83
N VAL A 152 8.66 5.11 -0.76
CA VAL A 152 9.40 4.47 -1.87
C VAL A 152 8.80 3.10 -2.21
N LEU A 153 8.50 2.28 -1.20
CA LEU A 153 7.87 0.97 -1.42
C LEU A 153 6.50 1.10 -2.10
N ILE A 154 5.68 2.08 -1.70
CA ILE A 154 4.38 2.34 -2.34
C ILE A 154 4.55 2.71 -3.81
N ILE A 155 5.52 3.58 -4.16
CA ILE A 155 5.82 3.91 -5.56
C ILE A 155 6.21 2.66 -6.36
N VAL A 156 7.08 1.83 -5.80
CA VAL A 156 7.51 0.57 -6.44
C VAL A 156 6.30 -0.36 -6.64
N ILE A 157 5.46 -0.52 -5.62
CA ILE A 157 4.24 -1.33 -5.68
C ILE A 157 3.29 -0.81 -6.77
N ILE A 158 3.09 0.51 -6.89
CA ILE A 158 2.27 1.12 -7.95
C ILE A 158 2.81 0.75 -9.33
N VAL A 159 4.10 0.92 -9.57
CA VAL A 159 4.72 0.63 -10.87
C VAL A 159 4.51 -0.83 -11.25
N PHE A 160 4.79 -1.76 -10.35
CA PHE A 160 4.59 -3.18 -10.62
C PHE A 160 3.12 -3.57 -10.76
N PHE A 161 2.23 -2.97 -9.96
CA PHE A 161 0.80 -3.20 -10.05
C PHE A 161 0.26 -2.76 -11.42
N VAL A 162 0.61 -1.55 -11.86
CA VAL A 162 0.22 -1.03 -13.18
C VAL A 162 0.78 -1.92 -14.30
N ARG A 163 2.05 -2.32 -14.23
CA ARG A 163 2.64 -3.25 -15.19
C ARG A 163 1.89 -4.59 -15.24
N ALA A 164 1.53 -5.15 -14.08
CA ALA A 164 0.79 -6.40 -14.01
C ALA A 164 -0.63 -6.26 -14.58
N CYS A 165 -1.32 -5.15 -14.30
CA CYS A 165 -2.64 -4.85 -14.88
C CYS A 165 -2.57 -4.71 -16.41
N MET A 166 -1.55 -4.04 -16.95
CA MET A 166 -1.37 -3.88 -18.40
C MET A 166 -0.98 -5.18 -19.11
N ALA A 167 -0.24 -6.07 -18.43
CA ALA A 167 0.12 -7.38 -18.97
C ALA A 167 -1.06 -8.37 -19.01
N ASP A 168 -2.14 -8.09 -18.29
CA ASP A 168 -3.34 -8.92 -18.22
C ASP A 168 -4.61 -8.12 -18.56
N PRO A 169 -4.83 -7.81 -19.86
CA PRO A 169 -5.91 -6.94 -20.31
C PRO A 169 -7.32 -7.53 -20.18
N HIS A 170 -7.46 -8.85 -20.03
CA HIS A 170 -8.76 -9.52 -20.02
C HIS A 170 -9.34 -9.78 -18.62
N GLY A 171 -8.57 -9.50 -17.56
CA GLY A 171 -8.97 -9.84 -16.19
C GLY A 171 -9.12 -11.36 -16.01
N SER A 172 -9.28 -11.81 -14.77
CA SER A 172 -9.68 -13.21 -14.58
C SER A 172 -11.14 -13.35 -14.98
N SER A 173 -11.42 -13.73 -16.23
CA SER A 173 -12.63 -14.50 -16.50
C SER A 173 -12.50 -15.75 -15.65
N PHE A 174 -13.28 -15.82 -14.57
CA PHE A 174 -13.45 -17.07 -13.86
C PHE A 174 -13.98 -18.08 -14.90
N SER A 175 -13.10 -18.91 -15.44
CA SER A 175 -13.52 -20.17 -16.01
C SER A 175 -13.78 -21.04 -14.79
N PRO A 176 -15.04 -21.38 -14.48
CA PRO A 176 -15.29 -22.45 -13.52
C PRO A 176 -14.43 -23.62 -13.99
N ARG A 177 -13.64 -24.19 -13.06
CA ARG A 177 -12.96 -25.49 -13.19
C ARG A 177 -13.52 -26.29 -14.37
N PRO A 178 -12.72 -26.78 -15.36
CA PRO A 178 -13.27 -27.64 -16.39
C PRO A 178 -13.96 -28.79 -15.68
N GLN A 179 -15.29 -28.75 -15.68
CA GLN A 179 -16.12 -29.76 -15.09
C GLN A 179 -16.06 -30.87 -16.11
N ASN A 180 -15.01 -31.69 -16.02
CA ASN A 180 -14.94 -33.04 -16.55
C ASN A 180 -15.93 -33.25 -17.72
N ASP A 181 -15.58 -32.73 -18.89
CA ASP A 181 -16.24 -33.07 -20.15
C ASP A 181 -15.88 -34.54 -20.45
N VAL A 182 -16.44 -35.47 -19.68
CA VAL A 182 -16.36 -36.92 -19.93
C VAL A 182 -17.69 -37.46 -20.44
N GLU A 183 -18.66 -36.60 -20.75
CA GLU A 183 -19.98 -37.06 -21.18
C GLU A 183 -20.53 -36.29 -22.39
N ALA A 184 -19.66 -35.99 -23.35
CA ALA A 184 -20.08 -35.87 -24.75
C ALA A 184 -19.95 -37.25 -25.39
N GLY A 185 -20.94 -38.13 -25.11
CA GLY A 185 -21.08 -39.40 -25.79
C GLY A 185 -21.10 -39.15 -27.30
N GLN A 186 -20.07 -39.66 -27.99
CA GLN A 186 -20.04 -39.62 -29.45
C GLN A 186 -21.25 -40.37 -30.00
N PRO A 187 -22.06 -39.78 -30.90
CA PRO A 187 -23.01 -40.56 -31.67
C PRO A 187 -22.23 -41.46 -32.63
N LYS A 188 -22.38 -42.78 -32.45
CA LYS A 188 -21.88 -43.82 -33.33
C LYS A 188 -22.35 -43.53 -34.78
N PRO A 189 -21.44 -43.39 -35.76
CA PRO A 189 -21.86 -43.27 -37.15
C PRO A 189 -22.34 -44.64 -37.65
N GLU A 190 -23.64 -44.77 -37.90
CA GLU A 190 -24.17 -45.83 -38.75
C GLU A 190 -23.77 -45.52 -40.19
N GLY A 191 -22.84 -46.30 -40.73
CA GLY A 191 -22.41 -46.19 -42.12
C GLY A 191 -23.51 -46.68 -43.08
N PRO A 192 -23.65 -46.07 -44.27
CA PRO A 192 -24.59 -46.54 -45.27
C PRO A 192 -24.01 -47.76 -45.99
N THR A 193 -24.78 -48.83 -46.12
CA THR A 193 -24.49 -49.89 -47.09
C THR A 193 -25.66 -49.98 -48.06
N TYR A 194 -25.46 -49.44 -49.26
CA TYR A 194 -26.26 -49.75 -50.43
C TYR A 194 -25.59 -50.91 -51.18
N ALA A 195 -26.27 -52.05 -51.25
CA ALA A 195 -26.29 -53.00 -52.38
C ALA A 195 -27.42 -54.02 -52.12
#